data_AF-A0A0A1WG33-F1
#
_entry.id   AF-A0A0A1WG33-F1
#
_cell.length_a   1.000
_cell.length_b   1.000
_cell.length_c   1.000
_cell.angle_alpha   90.00
_cell.angle_beta   90.00
_cell.angle_gamma   90.00
#
_symmetry.space_group_name_H-M   'P 1'
#
loop_
_entity.id
_entity.type
_entity.pdbx_description
1 polymer ?
#
loop_
_entity_poly.entity_id
_entity_poly.type
_entity_poly.pdbx_seq_one_letter_code
_entity_poly.pdbx_strand_id
1 'polypeptide(L)'
;MDYEVNASLRVVFQAIEERCSRPVLFDRFELQMLLESLKPLEQLLVARYFCKLPWNIGSLRVLAILQSSNILTASNYILSLENDEEIQLILNDFLEAEFELLKELYTVAYYDSSNAISLNDALDECLSRLYTDLIQNPKINDLTYINGITKNMPPDFILNLMQRHIRIALDLHKSNAKKAFGNFSNWINEGVDEIQFTKELYEKLLKHSEQEAISYLFKLSSLEHFNQWKFYLILLQTLTSKCSDENGAFIRKYLKTRLTQISALPKREYMLHLLLSVRAATATTMDIDKNITAYADWYKRNVADMKFVLKVEEFKAIIDLLEQCIPYESLEDYLEIHATFSISPPIHCGKLVQSYKSKCKMQLAKIKSKVKQGNEHEESIVIDD
;
A
#
# COMPACT_ATOMS: atom_id res chain seq x y z
N MET A 1 21.53 -50.50 8.27
CA MET A 1 21.83 -50.01 9.62
C MET A 1 20.51 -49.56 10.20
N ASP A 2 19.86 -50.43 10.95
CA ASP A 2 18.64 -50.11 11.68
C ASP A 2 19.02 -49.21 12.85
N TYR A 3 18.75 -47.92 12.71
CA TYR A 3 18.84 -46.99 13.82
C TYR A 3 17.66 -47.32 14.75
N GLU A 4 17.91 -48.05 15.84
CA GLU A 4 16.91 -48.17 16.91
C GLU A 4 16.65 -46.76 17.48
N VAL A 5 15.46 -46.23 17.19
CA VAL A 5 14.99 -44.95 17.73
C VAL A 5 14.99 -45.06 19.25
N ASN A 6 15.90 -44.32 19.89
CA ASN A 6 16.05 -44.19 21.33
C ASN A 6 14.69 -43.92 22.00
N ALA A 7 14.44 -44.54 23.16
CA ALA A 7 13.15 -44.44 23.86
C ALA A 7 12.75 -42.98 24.13
N SER A 8 13.73 -42.11 24.46
CA SER A 8 13.52 -40.68 24.66
C SER A 8 13.00 -39.99 23.38
N LEU A 9 13.54 -40.33 22.21
CA LEU A 9 13.12 -39.75 20.94
C LEU A 9 11.68 -40.15 20.57
N ARG A 10 11.26 -41.38 20.89
CA ARG A 10 9.86 -41.83 20.70
C ARG A 10 8.89 -41.02 21.56
N VAL A 11 9.26 -40.75 22.81
CA VAL A 11 8.46 -39.91 23.73
C VAL A 11 8.30 -38.50 23.15
N VAL A 12 9.36 -37.92 22.58
CA VAL A 12 9.27 -36.59 21.94
C VAL A 12 8.35 -36.61 20.71
N PHE A 13 8.45 -37.62 19.84
CA PHE A 13 7.56 -37.72 18.67
C PHE A 13 6.09 -37.81 19.08
N GLN A 14 5.78 -38.64 20.08
CA GLN A 14 4.43 -38.76 20.60
C GLN A 14 3.95 -37.44 21.25
N ALA A 15 4.81 -36.79 22.04
CA ALA A 15 4.50 -35.52 22.67
C ALA A 15 4.22 -34.40 21.65
N ILE A 16 4.93 -34.39 20.52
CA ILE A 16 4.69 -33.47 19.40
C ILE A 16 3.33 -33.76 18.74
N GLU A 17 3.07 -35.02 18.39
CA GLU A 17 1.83 -35.42 17.70
C GLU A 17 0.58 -35.13 18.54
N GLU A 18 0.64 -35.41 19.85
CA GLU A 18 -0.43 -35.12 20.80
C GLU A 18 -0.68 -33.61 20.94
N ARG A 19 0.38 -32.79 20.97
CA ARG A 19 0.28 -31.32 21.09
C ARG A 19 -0.23 -30.65 19.82
N CYS A 20 0.16 -31.15 18.65
CA CYS A 20 -0.43 -30.73 17.39
C CYS A 20 -1.95 -31.03 17.41
N SER A 21 -2.32 -32.25 17.76
CA SER A 21 -3.73 -32.69 17.73
C SER A 21 -4.61 -32.06 18.82
N ARG A 22 -4.05 -31.69 19.98
CA ARG A 22 -4.81 -31.22 21.16
C ARG A 22 -4.10 -30.04 21.87
N PRO A 23 -4.07 -28.84 21.28
CA PRO A 23 -3.24 -27.73 21.74
C PRO A 23 -3.60 -27.12 23.09
N VAL A 24 -4.83 -27.34 23.60
CA VAL A 24 -5.33 -26.71 24.84
C VAL A 24 -4.85 -27.43 26.10
N LEU A 25 -4.38 -28.67 25.97
CA LEU A 25 -4.17 -29.57 27.12
C LEU A 25 -2.73 -29.58 27.66
N PHE A 26 -1.78 -28.91 26.99
CA PHE A 26 -0.37 -29.15 27.25
C PHE A 26 0.44 -27.87 27.46
N ASP A 27 1.36 -27.92 28.42
CA ASP A 27 2.29 -26.85 28.75
C ASP A 27 3.43 -26.77 27.71
N ARG A 28 3.84 -25.54 27.34
CA ARG A 28 5.00 -25.27 26.48
C ARG A 28 6.30 -25.72 27.13
N PHE A 29 6.40 -25.57 28.46
CA PHE A 29 7.62 -25.84 29.22
C PHE A 29 8.04 -27.32 29.17
N GLU A 30 7.07 -28.23 29.27
CA GLU A 30 7.35 -29.67 29.26
C GLU A 30 7.95 -30.15 27.94
N LEU A 31 7.42 -29.70 26.80
CA LEU A 31 8.00 -30.05 25.50
C LEU A 31 9.40 -29.47 25.35
N GLN A 32 9.62 -28.23 25.77
CA GLN A 32 10.94 -27.61 25.72
C GLN A 32 11.99 -28.42 26.51
N MET A 33 11.67 -28.84 27.74
CA MET A 33 12.57 -29.68 28.54
C MET A 33 12.90 -31.00 27.85
N LEU A 34 11.91 -31.64 27.22
CA LEU A 34 12.13 -32.87 26.47
C LEU A 34 13.09 -32.65 25.29
N LEU A 35 12.93 -31.54 24.56
CA LEU A 35 13.78 -31.18 23.42
C LEU A 35 15.24 -30.87 23.83
N GLU A 36 15.43 -30.24 24.99
CA GLU A 36 16.75 -29.92 25.54
C GLU A 36 17.55 -31.17 25.95
N SER A 37 16.86 -32.29 26.22
CA SER A 37 17.52 -33.57 26.56
C SER A 37 18.09 -34.32 25.34
N LEU A 38 17.73 -33.92 24.13
CA LEU A 38 18.09 -34.61 22.89
C LEU A 38 19.48 -34.24 22.39
N LYS A 39 20.16 -35.20 21.76
CA LYS A 39 21.42 -34.96 21.03
C LYS A 39 21.16 -34.23 19.70
N PRO A 40 22.16 -33.56 19.09
CA PRO A 40 21.97 -32.83 17.83
C PRO A 40 21.39 -33.67 16.68
N LEU A 41 21.80 -34.94 16.55
CA LEU A 41 21.22 -35.84 15.54
C LEU A 41 19.74 -36.15 15.82
N GLU A 42 19.37 -36.33 17.08
CA GLU A 42 17.99 -36.58 17.49
C GLU A 42 17.12 -35.33 17.27
N GLN A 43 17.65 -34.12 17.54
CA GLN A 43 16.99 -32.86 17.23
C GLN A 43 16.76 -32.69 15.72
N LEU A 44 17.72 -33.06 14.87
CA LEU A 44 17.54 -33.07 13.41
C LEU A 44 16.42 -34.04 12.98
N LEU A 45 16.33 -35.22 13.62
CA LEU A 45 15.26 -36.17 13.36
C LEU A 45 13.90 -35.63 13.82
N VAL A 46 13.84 -34.89 14.93
CA VAL A 46 12.63 -34.16 15.38
C VAL A 46 12.19 -33.13 14.35
N ALA A 47 13.09 -32.28 13.86
CA ALA A 47 12.77 -31.31 12.83
C ALA A 47 12.18 -31.98 11.58
N ARG A 48 12.84 -33.04 11.08
CA ARG A 48 12.37 -33.80 9.92
C ARG A 48 11.05 -34.53 10.16
N TYR A 49 10.80 -35.00 11.38
CA TYR A 49 9.54 -35.62 11.75
C TYR A 49 8.41 -34.60 11.73
N PHE A 50 8.61 -33.44 12.36
CA PHE A 50 7.64 -32.36 12.38
C PHE A 50 7.25 -31.89 10.96
N CYS A 51 8.23 -31.76 10.06
CA CYS A 51 7.98 -31.41 8.65
C CYS A 51 7.08 -32.41 7.89
N LYS A 52 6.88 -33.63 8.39
CA LYS A 52 6.02 -34.65 7.76
C LYS A 52 4.61 -34.71 8.36
N LEU A 53 4.37 -34.00 9.46
CA LEU A 53 3.07 -33.97 10.11
C LEU A 53 2.13 -33.01 9.37
N PRO A 54 0.84 -33.33 9.27
CA PRO A 54 -0.14 -32.41 8.69
C PRO A 54 -0.24 -31.14 9.53
N TRP A 55 -0.30 -29.99 8.87
CA TRP A 55 -0.51 -28.72 9.55
C TRP A 55 -1.90 -28.65 10.22
N ASN A 56 -1.94 -28.14 11.44
CA ASN A 56 -3.16 -27.97 12.24
C ASN A 56 -2.95 -26.90 13.33
N ILE A 57 -4.02 -26.58 14.07
CA ILE A 57 -4.04 -25.52 15.08
C ILE A 57 -2.91 -25.66 16.12
N GLY A 58 -2.50 -26.88 16.49
CA GLY A 58 -1.43 -27.08 17.45
C GLY A 58 -0.02 -27.01 16.85
N SER A 59 0.12 -27.26 15.55
CA SER A 59 1.41 -27.19 14.84
C SER A 59 2.07 -25.83 15.00
N LEU A 60 1.28 -24.75 14.98
CA LEU A 60 1.75 -23.38 15.18
C LEU A 60 2.54 -23.22 16.50
N ARG A 61 1.97 -23.71 17.61
CA ARG A 61 2.60 -23.63 18.94
C ARG A 61 3.82 -24.52 19.05
N VAL A 62 3.77 -25.71 18.45
CA VAL A 62 4.90 -26.64 18.45
C VAL A 62 6.07 -26.06 17.65
N LEU A 63 5.82 -25.45 16.49
CA LEU A 63 6.85 -24.77 15.71
C LEU A 63 7.49 -23.61 16.49
N ALA A 64 6.69 -22.82 17.22
CA ALA A 64 7.23 -21.77 18.10
C ALA A 64 8.18 -22.33 19.16
N ILE A 65 7.86 -23.48 19.77
CA ILE A 65 8.74 -24.15 20.73
C ILE A 65 10.01 -24.66 20.03
N LEU A 66 9.88 -25.33 18.89
CA LEU A 66 11.03 -25.83 18.12
C LEU A 66 11.98 -24.70 17.69
N GLN A 67 11.44 -23.53 17.31
CA GLN A 67 12.22 -22.35 16.99
C GLN A 67 12.94 -21.82 18.22
N SER A 68 12.24 -21.70 19.36
CA SER A 68 12.85 -21.24 20.62
C SER A 68 13.97 -22.17 21.12
N SER A 69 13.90 -23.47 20.80
CA SER A 69 14.93 -24.46 21.09
C SER A 69 16.03 -24.55 20.03
N ASN A 70 16.02 -23.70 18.98
CA ASN A 70 16.95 -23.73 17.84
C ASN A 70 16.98 -25.07 17.07
N ILE A 71 15.85 -25.78 17.02
CA ILE A 71 15.74 -27.09 16.35
C ILE A 71 15.21 -26.95 14.92
N LEU A 72 14.15 -26.16 14.74
CA LEU A 72 13.55 -25.88 13.45
C LEU A 72 13.00 -24.45 13.46
N THR A 73 13.45 -23.62 12.52
CA THR A 73 12.99 -22.24 12.36
C THR A 73 11.78 -22.14 11.44
N ALA A 74 11.00 -21.06 11.53
CA ALA A 74 9.91 -20.79 10.61
C ALA A 74 10.38 -20.77 9.16
N SER A 75 11.48 -20.07 8.87
CA SER A 75 12.11 -20.02 7.55
C SER A 75 12.41 -21.41 6.97
N ASN A 76 13.09 -22.28 7.73
CA ASN A 76 13.43 -23.63 7.29
C ASN A 76 12.19 -24.51 7.13
N TYR A 77 11.16 -24.32 7.97
CA TYR A 77 9.91 -25.03 7.83
C TYR A 77 9.18 -24.65 6.54
N ILE A 78 9.00 -23.35 6.27
CA ILE A 78 8.37 -22.85 5.04
C ILE A 78 9.12 -23.34 3.80
N LEU A 79 10.46 -23.28 3.80
CA LEU A 79 11.29 -23.74 2.68
C LEU A 79 11.27 -25.27 2.48
N SER A 80 10.82 -26.04 3.48
CA SER A 80 10.68 -27.49 3.37
C SER A 80 9.37 -27.92 2.69
N LEU A 81 8.42 -27.00 2.52
CA LEU A 81 7.13 -27.24 1.91
C LEU A 81 7.19 -27.02 0.40
N GLU A 82 6.48 -27.84 -0.36
CA GLU A 82 6.40 -27.76 -1.81
C GLU A 82 5.08 -27.13 -2.31
N ASN A 83 4.06 -27.06 -1.45
CA ASN A 83 2.74 -26.59 -1.82
C ASN A 83 2.54 -25.12 -1.40
N ASP A 84 2.44 -24.24 -2.39
CA ASP A 84 2.22 -22.80 -2.17
C ASP A 84 0.91 -22.51 -1.40
N GLU A 85 -0.18 -23.23 -1.65
CA GLU A 85 -1.44 -23.02 -0.93
C GLU A 85 -1.30 -23.36 0.56
N GLU A 86 -0.59 -24.44 0.87
CA GLU A 86 -0.29 -24.83 2.25
C GLU A 86 0.59 -23.79 2.94
N ILE A 87 1.63 -23.29 2.25
CA ILE A 87 2.46 -22.20 2.75
C ILE A 87 1.60 -20.98 3.12
N GLN A 88 0.67 -20.57 2.25
CA GLN A 88 -0.16 -19.40 2.49
C GLN A 88 -1.14 -19.60 3.66
N LEU A 89 -1.68 -20.81 3.85
CA LEU A 89 -2.48 -21.14 5.04
C LEU A 89 -1.66 -21.02 6.32
N ILE A 90 -0.44 -21.53 6.33
CA ILE A 90 0.47 -21.45 7.48
C ILE A 90 0.85 -20.00 7.78
N LEU A 91 1.15 -19.21 6.76
CA LEU A 91 1.50 -17.79 6.95
C LEU A 91 0.32 -16.97 7.48
N ASN A 92 -0.92 -17.31 7.13
CA ASN A 92 -2.11 -16.71 7.74
C ASN A 92 -2.17 -17.00 9.25
N ASP A 93 -1.91 -18.24 9.67
CA ASP A 93 -1.85 -18.58 11.10
C ASP A 93 -0.74 -17.79 11.83
N PHE A 94 0.38 -17.50 11.16
CA PHE A 94 1.47 -16.68 11.72
C PHE A 94 1.02 -15.22 11.92
N LEU A 95 0.26 -14.67 10.97
CA LEU A 95 -0.30 -13.31 11.04
C LEU A 95 -1.33 -13.13 12.16
N GLU A 96 -1.96 -14.22 12.61
CA GLU A 96 -2.99 -14.19 13.65
C GLU A 96 -2.42 -14.35 15.07
N ALA A 97 -1.47 -15.28 15.28
CA ALA A 97 -1.17 -15.74 16.64
C ALA A 97 0.31 -15.86 17.04
N GLU A 98 1.27 -15.97 16.12
CA GLU A 98 2.70 -16.16 16.48
C GLU A 98 3.62 -15.20 15.72
N PHE A 99 3.66 -13.94 16.15
CA PHE A 99 4.45 -12.89 15.48
C PHE A 99 5.97 -13.11 15.54
N GLU A 100 6.48 -13.88 16.51
CA GLU A 100 7.91 -14.20 16.59
C GLU A 100 8.35 -15.20 15.50
N LEU A 101 7.46 -16.09 15.05
CA LEU A 101 7.71 -16.94 13.87
C LEU A 101 7.80 -16.07 12.61
N LEU A 102 6.85 -15.14 12.47
CA LEU A 102 6.82 -14.21 11.35
C LEU A 102 8.05 -13.28 11.35
N LYS A 103 8.46 -12.79 12.52
CA LYS A 103 9.65 -11.96 12.69
C LYS A 103 10.92 -12.66 12.25
N GLU A 104 11.10 -13.93 12.61
CA GLU A 104 12.24 -14.75 12.15
C GLU A 104 12.23 -14.86 10.63
N LEU A 105 11.06 -15.15 10.04
CA LEU A 105 10.89 -15.29 8.60
C LEU A 105 11.29 -14.02 7.84
N TYR A 106 10.79 -12.85 8.25
CA TYR A 106 11.18 -11.57 7.65
C TYR A 106 12.67 -11.26 7.84
N THR A 107 13.24 -11.63 8.99
CA THR A 107 14.67 -11.42 9.29
C THR A 107 15.54 -12.23 8.34
N VAL A 108 15.23 -13.51 8.15
CA VAL A 108 15.97 -14.37 7.20
C VAL A 108 15.76 -13.88 5.77
N ALA A 109 14.53 -13.54 5.38
CA ALA A 109 14.24 -13.03 4.04
C ALA A 109 14.97 -11.71 3.71
N TYR A 110 15.35 -10.93 4.73
CA TYR A 110 16.12 -9.69 4.58
C TYR A 110 17.64 -9.91 4.59
N TYR A 111 18.16 -10.74 5.49
CA TYR A 111 19.62 -10.90 5.69
C TYR A 111 20.25 -12.11 4.97
N ASP A 112 19.50 -13.19 4.70
CA ASP A 112 20.02 -14.38 4.02
C ASP A 112 19.74 -14.35 2.51
N SER A 113 20.76 -14.00 1.73
CA SER A 113 20.67 -13.92 0.27
C SER A 113 20.32 -15.25 -0.41
N SER A 114 20.58 -16.39 0.23
CA SER A 114 20.46 -17.71 -0.40
C SER A 114 18.99 -18.12 -0.57
N ASN A 115 18.19 -17.83 0.45
CA ASN A 115 16.76 -18.19 0.49
C ASN A 115 15.82 -16.98 0.37
N ALA A 116 16.38 -15.76 0.31
CA ALA A 116 15.63 -14.52 0.25
C ALA A 116 14.56 -14.52 -0.85
N ILE A 117 14.85 -15.03 -2.05
CA ILE A 117 13.90 -14.97 -3.17
C ILE A 117 12.61 -15.74 -2.83
N SER A 118 12.71 -17.03 -2.54
CA SER A 118 11.55 -17.88 -2.24
C SER A 118 10.76 -17.39 -1.03
N LEU A 119 11.46 -16.97 0.04
CA LEU A 119 10.80 -16.43 1.22
C LEU A 119 10.09 -15.09 0.93
N ASN A 120 10.70 -14.23 0.12
CA ASN A 120 10.10 -12.95 -0.27
C ASN A 120 8.87 -13.15 -1.14
N ASP A 121 8.89 -14.10 -2.08
CA ASP A 121 7.74 -14.43 -2.91
C ASP A 121 6.58 -14.93 -2.04
N ALA A 122 6.85 -15.83 -1.08
CA ALA A 122 5.82 -16.33 -0.16
C ALA A 122 5.23 -15.23 0.73
N LEU A 123 6.08 -14.35 1.27
CA LEU A 123 5.67 -13.21 2.09
C LEU A 123 4.89 -12.16 1.29
N ASP A 124 5.32 -11.86 0.08
CA ASP A 124 4.67 -10.87 -0.79
C ASP A 124 3.28 -11.35 -1.22
N GLU A 125 3.14 -12.64 -1.56
CA GLU A 125 1.83 -13.26 -1.84
C GLU A 125 0.92 -13.26 -0.61
N CYS A 126 1.46 -13.57 0.57
CA CYS A 126 0.72 -13.55 1.83
C CYS A 126 0.17 -12.15 2.14
N LEU A 127 1.02 -11.12 2.02
CA LEU A 127 0.59 -9.73 2.19
C LEU A 127 -0.45 -9.30 1.15
N SER A 128 -0.30 -9.75 -0.10
CA SER A 128 -1.25 -9.46 -1.18
C SER A 128 -2.64 -10.03 -0.89
N ARG A 129 -2.71 -11.29 -0.43
CA ARG A 129 -3.95 -11.95 0.01
C ARG A 129 -4.56 -11.25 1.21
N LEU A 130 -3.76 -11.00 2.25
CA LEU A 130 -4.18 -10.28 3.45
C LEU A 130 -4.85 -8.94 3.10
N TYR A 131 -4.22 -8.12 2.25
CA TYR A 131 -4.79 -6.83 1.87
C TYR A 131 -6.02 -6.94 0.99
N THR A 132 -6.07 -7.95 0.11
CA THR A 132 -7.26 -8.25 -0.69
C THR A 132 -8.43 -8.59 0.23
N ASP A 133 -8.20 -9.42 1.24
CA ASP A 133 -9.21 -9.81 2.21
C ASP A 133 -9.61 -8.63 3.10
N LEU A 134 -8.67 -7.75 3.48
CA LEU A 134 -8.96 -6.55 4.27
C LEU A 134 -9.78 -5.50 3.53
N ILE A 135 -9.73 -5.46 2.20
CA ILE A 135 -10.63 -4.63 1.40
C ILE A 135 -12.08 -5.14 1.53
N GLN A 136 -12.27 -6.46 1.61
CA GLN A 136 -13.61 -7.07 1.69
C GLN A 136 -14.14 -7.13 3.12
N ASN A 137 -13.27 -7.42 4.10
CA ASN A 137 -13.61 -7.54 5.49
C ASN A 137 -12.49 -6.93 6.38
N PRO A 138 -12.56 -5.62 6.68
CA PRO A 138 -11.53 -4.93 7.44
C PRO A 138 -11.30 -5.45 8.88
N LYS A 139 -12.19 -6.29 9.41
CA LYS A 139 -12.13 -6.77 10.80
C LYS A 139 -11.35 -8.08 10.97
N ILE A 140 -10.94 -8.74 9.89
CA ILE A 140 -10.23 -10.04 9.96
C ILE A 140 -8.84 -9.90 10.56
N ASN A 141 -8.18 -8.76 10.37
CA ASN A 141 -6.83 -8.53 10.86
C ASN A 141 -6.64 -7.02 11.04
N ASP A 142 -6.01 -6.62 12.14
CA ASP A 142 -5.75 -5.21 12.42
C ASP A 142 -4.31 -4.81 12.05
N LEU A 143 -3.49 -5.71 11.51
CA LEU A 143 -2.06 -5.53 11.24
C LEU A 143 -1.17 -5.44 12.50
N THR A 144 -1.64 -5.90 13.67
CA THR A 144 -0.86 -5.87 14.92
C THR A 144 0.45 -6.68 14.83
N TYR A 145 0.54 -7.66 13.93
CA TYR A 145 1.78 -8.38 13.65
C TYR A 145 2.95 -7.45 13.29
N ILE A 146 2.69 -6.28 12.67
CA ILE A 146 3.73 -5.29 12.34
C ILE A 146 4.46 -4.83 13.59
N ASN A 147 3.74 -4.59 14.69
CA ASN A 147 4.34 -4.21 15.97
C ASN A 147 5.22 -5.34 16.52
N GLY A 148 4.79 -6.59 16.34
CA GLY A 148 5.56 -7.77 16.73
C GLY A 148 6.87 -7.90 15.94
N ILE A 149 6.81 -7.80 14.62
CA ILE A 149 7.99 -7.89 13.75
C ILE A 149 8.96 -6.74 14.02
N THR A 150 8.47 -5.50 14.10
CA THR A 150 9.33 -4.30 14.18
C THR A 150 9.95 -4.10 15.56
N LYS A 151 9.43 -4.79 16.60
CA LYS A 151 9.94 -4.68 17.98
C LYS A 151 11.44 -5.01 18.04
N ASN A 152 12.24 -4.04 18.48
CA ASN A 152 13.69 -4.12 18.62
C ASN A 152 14.44 -4.38 17.29
N MET A 153 13.84 -4.07 16.13
CA MET A 153 14.51 -4.22 14.84
C MET A 153 15.30 -2.96 14.44
N PRO A 154 16.39 -3.12 13.66
CA PRO A 154 17.15 -2.00 13.11
C PRO A 154 16.31 -1.09 12.18
N PRO A 155 16.62 0.22 12.09
CA PRO A 155 15.89 1.15 11.23
C PRO A 155 15.89 0.77 9.74
N ASP A 156 16.98 0.23 9.21
CA ASP A 156 17.09 -0.19 7.81
C ASP A 156 16.14 -1.35 7.48
N PHE A 157 15.98 -2.30 8.40
CA PHE A 157 15.01 -3.38 8.30
C PHE A 157 13.57 -2.82 8.28
N ILE A 158 13.25 -1.89 9.20
CA ILE A 158 11.92 -1.26 9.26
C ILE A 158 11.62 -0.49 7.97
N LEU A 159 12.60 0.22 7.41
CA LEU A 159 12.48 0.90 6.13
C LEU A 159 12.23 -0.08 4.97
N ASN A 160 12.90 -1.22 4.94
CA ASN A 160 12.65 -2.25 3.92
C ASN A 160 11.22 -2.82 4.03
N LEU A 161 10.79 -3.14 5.26
CA LEU A 161 9.44 -3.61 5.53
C LEU A 161 8.41 -2.57 5.05
N MET A 162 8.57 -1.30 5.44
CA MET A 162 7.73 -0.19 4.97
C MET A 162 7.63 -0.13 3.45
N GLN A 163 8.77 -0.20 2.75
CA GLN A 163 8.80 -0.17 1.28
C GLN A 163 8.05 -1.37 0.67
N ARG A 164 8.21 -2.56 1.25
CA ARG A 164 7.47 -3.76 0.83
C ARG A 164 5.97 -3.56 0.97
N HIS A 165 5.49 -3.15 2.14
CA HIS A 165 4.06 -2.95 2.38
C HIS A 165 3.46 -1.89 1.44
N ILE A 166 4.20 -0.80 1.17
CA ILE A 166 3.78 0.21 0.18
C ILE A 166 3.67 -0.42 -1.22
N ARG A 167 4.69 -1.17 -1.66
CA ARG A 167 4.68 -1.81 -2.98
C ARG A 167 3.52 -2.79 -3.14
N ILE A 168 3.30 -3.68 -2.17
CA ILE A 168 2.20 -4.64 -2.21
C ILE A 168 0.85 -3.92 -2.23
N ALA A 169 0.66 -2.89 -1.41
CA ALA A 169 -0.57 -2.09 -1.42
C ALA A 169 -0.82 -1.44 -2.79
N LEU A 170 0.22 -0.92 -3.45
CA LEU A 170 0.09 -0.37 -4.81
C LEU A 170 -0.35 -1.43 -5.82
N ASP A 171 0.16 -2.65 -5.71
CA ASP A 171 -0.06 -3.72 -6.68
C ASP A 171 -1.48 -4.31 -6.65
N LEU A 172 -2.26 -4.04 -5.60
CA LEU A 172 -3.65 -4.47 -5.46
C LEU A 172 -4.58 -3.97 -6.59
N HIS A 173 -4.25 -2.86 -7.25
CA HIS A 173 -5.09 -2.34 -8.33
C HIS A 173 -4.32 -1.63 -9.45
N LYS A 174 -4.34 -2.24 -10.64
CA LYS A 174 -3.78 -1.67 -11.87
C LYS A 174 -4.79 -0.77 -12.59
N SER A 175 -4.41 0.47 -12.83
CA SER A 175 -5.21 1.50 -13.49
C SER A 175 -4.31 2.48 -14.25
N ASN A 176 -4.85 3.19 -15.24
CA ASN A 176 -4.14 4.26 -15.92
C ASN A 176 -4.64 5.63 -15.46
N ALA A 177 -3.96 6.71 -15.88
CA ALA A 177 -4.34 8.07 -15.51
C ALA A 177 -5.80 8.39 -15.89
N LYS A 178 -6.28 7.95 -17.06
CA LYS A 178 -7.67 8.17 -17.49
C LYS A 178 -8.68 7.58 -16.51
N LYS A 179 -8.48 6.35 -16.06
CA LYS A 179 -9.32 5.74 -15.02
C LYS A 179 -9.22 6.50 -13.70
N ALA A 180 -8.02 6.97 -13.35
CA ALA A 180 -7.79 7.71 -12.12
C ALA A 180 -8.53 9.05 -12.08
N PHE A 181 -8.45 9.87 -13.14
CA PHE A 181 -9.26 11.08 -13.23
C PHE A 181 -10.77 10.79 -13.25
N GLY A 182 -11.17 9.67 -13.86
CA GLY A 182 -12.56 9.18 -13.91
C GLY A 182 -13.17 8.84 -12.56
N ASN A 183 -12.37 8.25 -11.68
CA ASN A 183 -12.82 7.66 -10.42
C ASN A 183 -12.21 8.34 -9.19
N PHE A 184 -11.60 9.52 -9.36
CA PHE A 184 -10.82 10.15 -8.30
C PHE A 184 -11.65 10.34 -7.02
N SER A 185 -12.83 10.96 -7.11
CA SER A 185 -13.69 11.18 -5.94
C SER A 185 -14.13 9.87 -5.29
N ASN A 186 -14.50 8.85 -6.09
CA ASN A 186 -14.89 7.54 -5.58
C ASN A 186 -13.74 6.88 -4.81
N TRP A 187 -12.55 6.82 -5.39
CA TRP A 187 -11.40 6.17 -4.74
C TRP A 187 -10.92 6.90 -3.49
N ILE A 188 -10.99 8.23 -3.47
CA ILE A 188 -10.68 9.03 -2.28
C ILE A 188 -11.70 8.75 -1.17
N ASN A 189 -12.99 8.67 -1.49
CA ASN A 189 -14.02 8.36 -0.49
C ASN A 189 -13.91 6.90 0.00
N GLU A 190 -13.71 5.93 -0.90
CA GLU A 190 -13.41 4.53 -0.55
C GLU A 190 -12.20 4.44 0.40
N GLY A 191 -11.14 5.22 0.14
CA GLY A 191 -9.95 5.31 1.00
C GLY A 191 -10.24 5.84 2.40
N VAL A 192 -11.24 6.70 2.55
CA VAL A 192 -11.64 7.28 3.84
C VAL A 192 -12.60 6.37 4.59
N ASP A 193 -13.57 5.74 3.92
CA ASP A 193 -14.67 5.05 4.59
C ASP A 193 -14.53 3.53 4.62
N GLU A 194 -13.96 2.92 3.58
CA GLU A 194 -14.00 1.47 3.37
C GLU A 194 -12.63 0.82 3.57
N ILE A 195 -11.59 1.40 2.99
CA ILE A 195 -10.24 0.81 2.97
C ILE A 195 -9.48 1.21 4.23
N GLN A 196 -9.80 0.56 5.36
CA GLN A 196 -9.24 0.92 6.67
C GLN A 196 -7.78 0.50 6.86
N PHE A 197 -7.31 -0.54 6.16
CA PHE A 197 -5.96 -1.08 6.39
C PHE A 197 -4.84 -0.05 6.09
N THR A 198 -5.08 0.92 5.21
CA THR A 198 -4.09 1.98 4.90
C THR A 198 -3.86 2.89 6.10
N LYS A 199 -4.89 3.13 6.92
CA LYS A 199 -4.80 3.88 8.17
C LYS A 199 -4.09 3.10 9.26
N GLU A 200 -4.36 1.79 9.36
CA GLU A 200 -3.65 0.90 10.28
C GLU A 200 -2.16 0.79 9.90
N LEU A 201 -1.87 0.64 8.61
CA LEU A 201 -0.51 0.63 8.08
C LEU A 201 0.21 1.95 8.40
N TYR A 202 -0.48 3.08 8.29
CA TYR A 202 0.07 4.36 8.71
C TYR A 202 0.47 4.37 10.18
N GLU A 203 -0.46 4.03 11.09
CA GLU A 203 -0.21 4.11 12.54
C GLU A 203 0.89 3.14 12.99
N LYS A 204 0.94 1.94 12.40
CA LYS A 204 1.81 0.84 12.85
C LYS A 204 3.17 0.82 12.16
N LEU A 205 3.31 1.43 10.98
CA LEU A 205 4.55 1.39 10.20
C LEU A 205 5.00 2.74 9.67
N LEU A 206 4.14 3.48 8.95
CA LEU A 206 4.58 4.66 8.19
C LEU A 206 4.89 5.87 9.09
N LYS A 207 4.20 6.01 10.22
CA LYS A 207 4.30 7.14 11.15
C LYS A 207 5.71 7.39 11.69
N HIS A 208 6.52 6.34 11.83
CA HIS A 208 7.88 6.44 12.35
C HIS A 208 8.92 6.84 11.29
N SER A 209 8.53 6.85 10.01
CA SER A 209 9.39 7.19 8.87
C SER A 209 8.57 7.87 7.76
N GLU A 210 7.77 8.87 8.16
CA GLU A 210 6.80 9.55 7.28
C GLU A 210 7.49 10.12 6.02
N GLN A 211 8.62 10.81 6.19
CA GLN A 211 9.31 11.45 5.08
C GLN A 211 9.86 10.41 4.08
N GLU A 212 10.38 9.29 4.57
CA GLU A 212 10.86 8.18 3.76
C GLU A 212 9.70 7.49 3.02
N ALA A 213 8.56 7.29 3.69
CA ALA A 213 7.35 6.73 3.08
C ALA A 213 6.86 7.61 1.93
N ILE A 214 6.74 8.93 2.16
CA ILE A 214 6.34 9.92 1.15
C ILE A 214 7.33 9.93 -0.02
N SER A 215 8.64 9.97 0.28
CA SER A 215 9.69 10.00 -0.74
C SER A 215 9.69 8.74 -1.60
N TYR A 216 9.48 7.58 -0.98
CA TYR A 216 9.38 6.31 -1.69
C TYR A 216 8.13 6.24 -2.57
N LEU A 217 6.98 6.69 -2.07
CA LEU A 217 5.74 6.75 -2.84
C LEU A 217 5.85 7.68 -4.06
N PHE A 218 6.50 8.84 -3.91
CA PHE A 218 6.80 9.74 -5.03
C PHE A 218 7.81 9.16 -6.02
N LYS A 219 8.81 8.42 -5.54
CA LYS A 219 9.76 7.70 -6.39
C LYS A 219 9.05 6.68 -7.27
N LEU A 220 8.22 5.81 -6.68
CA LEU A 220 7.48 4.77 -7.40
C LEU A 220 6.52 5.35 -8.44
N SER A 221 5.76 6.38 -8.05
CA SER A 221 4.79 7.02 -8.96
C SER A 221 5.42 7.84 -10.08
N SER A 222 6.73 8.11 -10.01
CA SER A 222 7.49 8.78 -11.06
C SER A 222 8.15 7.81 -12.05
N LEU A 223 8.01 6.49 -11.85
CA LEU A 223 8.54 5.49 -12.78
C LEU A 223 7.81 5.55 -14.13
N GLU A 224 8.52 5.14 -15.18
CA GLU A 224 7.92 5.03 -16.50
C GLU A 224 6.77 4.00 -16.49
N HIS A 225 5.69 4.30 -17.21
CA HIS A 225 4.49 3.45 -17.28
C HIS A 225 3.77 3.18 -15.94
N PHE A 226 3.91 4.08 -14.96
CA PHE A 226 3.19 3.97 -13.68
C PHE A 226 1.68 3.73 -13.86
N ASN A 227 1.18 2.66 -13.24
CA ASN A 227 -0.18 2.18 -13.41
C ASN A 227 -0.86 1.72 -12.11
N GLN A 228 -0.42 2.19 -10.94
CA GLN A 228 -1.01 1.81 -9.64
C GLN A 228 -1.77 2.99 -9.00
N TRP A 229 -2.58 3.71 -9.79
CA TRP A 229 -3.15 5.00 -9.37
C TRP A 229 -4.06 4.94 -8.14
N LYS A 230 -4.96 3.95 -8.05
CA LYS A 230 -5.94 3.88 -6.95
C LYS A 230 -5.27 3.92 -5.58
N PHE A 231 -4.40 2.95 -5.30
CA PHE A 231 -3.72 2.88 -4.01
C PHE A 231 -2.63 3.94 -3.85
N TYR A 232 -2.04 4.46 -4.93
CA TYR A 232 -1.18 5.63 -4.83
C TYR A 232 -1.91 6.85 -4.27
N LEU A 233 -3.10 7.14 -4.79
CA LEU A 233 -3.89 8.28 -4.35
C LEU A 233 -4.37 8.10 -2.91
N ILE A 234 -4.87 6.91 -2.56
CA ILE A 234 -5.33 6.59 -1.20
C ILE A 234 -4.17 6.67 -0.18
N LEU A 235 -3.00 6.12 -0.51
CA LEU A 235 -1.83 6.19 0.38
C LEU A 235 -1.32 7.62 0.52
N LEU A 236 -1.26 8.39 -0.57
CA LEU A 236 -0.85 9.80 -0.52
C LEU A 236 -1.83 10.62 0.32
N GLN A 237 -3.13 10.39 0.15
CA GLN A 237 -4.17 11.03 0.95
C GLN A 237 -4.01 10.67 2.44
N THR A 238 -3.83 9.39 2.75
CA THR A 238 -3.66 8.89 4.12
C THR A 238 -2.45 9.55 4.78
N LEU A 239 -1.29 9.52 4.12
CA LEU A 239 -0.07 10.18 4.58
C LEU A 239 -0.31 11.68 4.79
N THR A 240 -0.90 12.37 3.83
CA THR A 240 -1.08 13.83 3.92
C THR A 240 -2.10 14.21 5.01
N SER A 241 -3.10 13.38 5.28
CA SER A 241 -4.13 13.63 6.28
C SER A 241 -3.65 13.47 7.72
N LYS A 242 -2.59 12.68 7.95
CA LYS A 242 -2.11 12.33 9.29
C LYS A 242 -0.68 12.78 9.60
N CYS A 243 0.12 13.10 8.57
CA CYS A 243 1.52 13.48 8.77
C CYS A 243 1.68 14.74 9.61
N SER A 244 2.86 14.89 10.20
CA SER A 244 3.27 16.12 10.88
C SER A 244 3.26 17.34 9.94
N ASP A 245 3.13 18.54 10.51
CA ASP A 245 3.16 19.80 9.74
C ASP A 245 4.44 19.97 8.90
N GLU A 246 5.57 19.46 9.40
CA GLU A 246 6.86 19.43 8.71
C GLU A 246 6.77 18.57 7.43
N ASN A 247 6.25 17.35 7.54
CA ASN A 247 6.08 16.45 6.40
C ASN A 247 4.98 16.95 5.44
N GLY A 248 3.94 17.61 5.95
CA GLY A 248 2.98 18.33 5.11
C GLY A 248 3.63 19.46 4.31
N ALA A 249 4.58 20.19 4.91
CA ALA A 249 5.36 21.21 4.21
C ALA A 249 6.31 20.58 3.17
N PHE A 250 6.90 19.43 3.47
CA PHE A 250 7.71 18.66 2.53
C PHE A 250 6.91 18.25 1.28
N ILE A 251 5.69 17.72 1.44
CA ILE A 251 4.79 17.38 0.32
C ILE A 251 4.48 18.61 -0.53
N ARG A 252 4.08 19.72 0.09
CA ARG A 252 3.78 20.97 -0.64
C ARG A 252 5.00 21.48 -1.42
N LYS A 253 6.19 21.42 -0.82
CA LYS A 253 7.45 21.77 -1.47
C LYS A 253 7.73 20.87 -2.66
N TYR A 254 7.58 19.55 -2.50
CA TYR A 254 7.75 18.59 -3.58
C TYR A 254 6.84 18.89 -4.77
N LEU A 255 5.54 19.07 -4.55
CA LEU A 255 4.56 19.34 -5.61
C LEU A 255 4.84 20.67 -6.33
N LYS A 256 5.26 21.71 -5.59
CA LYS A 256 5.69 22.99 -6.17
C LYS A 256 6.95 22.82 -7.03
N THR A 257 7.97 22.14 -6.51
CA THR A 257 9.20 21.87 -7.27
C THR A 257 8.93 21.02 -8.51
N ARG A 258 7.99 20.07 -8.43
CA ARG A 258 7.58 19.23 -9.55
C ARG A 258 6.98 20.06 -10.68
N LEU A 259 6.17 21.08 -10.39
CA LEU A 259 5.66 22.00 -11.41
C LEU A 259 6.80 22.72 -12.17
N THR A 260 7.81 23.21 -11.45
CA THR A 260 9.00 23.83 -12.06
C THR A 260 9.84 22.84 -12.88
N GLN A 261 9.93 21.57 -12.45
CA GLN A 261 10.59 20.53 -13.24
C GLN A 261 9.83 20.23 -14.52
N ILE A 262 8.49 20.19 -14.47
CA ILE A 262 7.63 19.97 -15.64
C ILE A 262 7.76 21.12 -16.63
N SER A 263 7.87 22.37 -16.17
CA SER A 263 8.07 23.50 -17.07
C SER A 263 9.42 23.43 -17.80
N ALA A 264 10.44 22.85 -17.18
CA ALA A 264 11.77 22.66 -17.79
C ALA A 264 11.83 21.42 -18.70
N LEU A 265 11.11 20.35 -18.37
CA LEU A 265 11.00 19.13 -19.16
C LEU A 265 9.52 18.75 -19.39
N PRO A 266 8.85 19.41 -20.35
CA PRO A 266 7.42 19.26 -20.54
C PRO A 266 7.05 17.85 -21.00
N LYS A 267 6.28 17.14 -20.18
CA LYS A 267 5.65 15.86 -20.53
C LYS A 267 4.23 15.82 -19.94
N ARG A 268 3.28 15.38 -20.76
CA ARG A 268 1.87 15.26 -20.37
C ARG A 268 1.69 14.32 -19.18
N GLU A 269 2.41 13.20 -19.18
CA GLU A 269 2.37 12.20 -18.12
C GLU A 269 2.79 12.79 -16.76
N TYR A 270 3.78 13.71 -16.77
CA TYR A 270 4.20 14.38 -15.55
C TYR A 270 3.16 15.40 -15.06
N MET A 271 2.48 16.09 -15.98
CA MET A 271 1.38 17.00 -15.61
C MET A 271 0.18 16.24 -15.05
N LEU A 272 -0.22 15.13 -15.68
CA LEU A 272 -1.29 14.26 -15.17
C LEU A 272 -0.96 13.75 -13.76
N HIS A 273 0.30 13.34 -13.55
CA HIS A 273 0.78 12.94 -12.23
C HIS A 273 0.71 14.07 -11.21
N LEU A 274 1.20 15.26 -11.53
CA LEU A 274 1.13 16.41 -10.64
C LEU A 274 -0.32 16.72 -10.24
N LEU A 275 -1.23 16.81 -11.21
CA LEU A 275 -2.63 17.15 -10.95
C LEU A 275 -3.29 16.14 -10.01
N LEU A 276 -3.17 14.84 -10.29
CA LEU A 276 -3.74 13.80 -9.43
C LEU A 276 -3.11 13.78 -8.03
N SER A 277 -1.79 13.96 -7.95
CA SER A 277 -1.06 13.98 -6.67
C SER A 277 -1.50 15.15 -5.79
N VAL A 278 -1.66 16.34 -6.38
CA VAL A 278 -2.13 17.53 -5.65
C VAL A 278 -3.56 17.31 -5.16
N ARG A 279 -4.45 16.74 -5.98
CA ARG A 279 -5.82 16.46 -5.55
C ARG A 279 -5.83 15.52 -4.34
N ALA A 280 -5.09 14.41 -4.39
CA ALA A 280 -4.99 13.50 -3.25
C ALA A 280 -4.37 14.17 -2.01
N ALA A 281 -3.31 14.97 -2.18
CA ALA A 281 -2.67 15.70 -1.08
C ALA A 281 -3.51 16.84 -0.50
N THR A 282 -4.57 17.28 -1.19
CA THR A 282 -5.50 18.30 -0.70
C THR A 282 -6.83 17.71 -0.21
N ALA A 283 -7.07 16.43 -0.45
CA ALA A 283 -8.26 15.70 -0.02
C ALA A 283 -8.12 15.11 1.39
N THR A 284 -7.72 15.92 2.38
CA THR A 284 -7.34 15.42 3.71
C THR A 284 -8.48 15.29 4.71
N THR A 285 -9.70 15.70 4.34
CA THR A 285 -10.85 15.69 5.24
C THR A 285 -12.01 14.88 4.67
N MET A 286 -12.98 14.50 5.52
CA MET A 286 -14.26 13.93 5.08
C MET A 286 -15.17 14.97 4.39
N ASP A 287 -14.78 16.24 4.40
CA ASP A 287 -15.55 17.37 3.88
C ASP A 287 -15.09 17.67 2.45
N ILE A 288 -15.90 17.26 1.48
CA ILE A 288 -15.60 17.40 0.05
C ILE A 288 -15.39 18.86 -0.32
N ASP A 289 -16.21 19.78 0.20
CA ASP A 289 -16.12 21.21 -0.13
C ASP A 289 -14.80 21.82 0.38
N LYS A 290 -14.34 21.40 1.57
CA LYS A 290 -13.02 21.80 2.08
C LYS A 290 -11.88 21.25 1.22
N ASN A 291 -11.99 20.01 0.76
CA ASN A 291 -10.98 19.39 -0.10
C ASN A 291 -10.91 20.11 -1.47
N ILE A 292 -12.05 20.43 -2.08
CA ILE A 292 -12.15 21.22 -3.31
C ILE A 292 -11.56 22.61 -3.11
N THR A 293 -11.88 23.27 -1.99
CA THR A 293 -11.33 24.58 -1.62
C THR A 293 -9.81 24.53 -1.47
N ALA A 294 -9.28 23.49 -0.80
CA ALA A 294 -7.84 23.31 -0.64
C ALA A 294 -7.11 23.11 -1.98
N TYR A 295 -7.72 22.38 -2.91
CA TYR A 295 -7.21 22.27 -4.28
C TYR A 295 -7.26 23.62 -5.01
N ALA A 296 -8.37 24.37 -4.90
CA ALA A 296 -8.51 25.69 -5.50
C ALA A 296 -7.43 26.67 -5.01
N ASP A 297 -7.14 26.63 -3.72
CA ASP A 297 -6.07 27.39 -3.09
C ASP A 297 -4.68 27.03 -3.63
N TRP A 298 -4.41 25.73 -3.80
CA TRP A 298 -3.17 25.29 -4.45
C TRP A 298 -3.10 25.80 -5.90
N TYR A 299 -4.18 25.67 -6.66
CA TYR A 299 -4.25 26.09 -8.06
C TYR A 299 -4.02 27.60 -8.19
N LYS A 300 -4.63 28.40 -7.32
CA LYS A 300 -4.38 29.85 -7.25
C LYS A 300 -2.90 30.15 -7.01
N ARG A 301 -2.31 29.57 -5.96
CA ARG A 301 -0.94 29.88 -5.54
C ARG A 301 0.12 29.43 -6.55
N ASN A 302 -0.13 28.35 -7.29
CA ASN A 302 0.89 27.72 -8.13
C ASN A 302 0.64 27.85 -9.63
N VAL A 303 -0.62 27.98 -10.08
CA VAL A 303 -0.98 28.07 -11.51
C VAL A 303 -1.45 29.47 -11.87
N ALA A 304 -2.35 30.08 -11.09
CA ALA A 304 -2.88 31.41 -11.42
C ALA A 304 -1.79 32.50 -11.48
N ASP A 305 -0.81 32.39 -10.58
CA ASP A 305 0.27 33.36 -10.41
C ASP A 305 1.62 32.87 -10.98
N MET A 306 1.61 31.82 -11.82
CA MET A 306 2.86 31.21 -12.32
C MET A 306 3.71 32.13 -13.20
N LYS A 307 3.16 33.24 -13.74
CA LYS A 307 3.92 34.24 -14.49
C LYS A 307 5.04 34.90 -13.67
N PHE A 308 4.93 34.91 -12.34
CA PHE A 308 5.93 35.52 -11.46
C PHE A 308 7.09 34.58 -11.17
N VAL A 309 6.97 33.30 -11.55
CA VAL A 309 7.93 32.24 -11.26
C VAL A 309 8.54 31.69 -12.54
N LEU A 310 7.74 31.55 -13.60
CA LEU A 310 8.14 30.92 -14.86
C LEU A 310 8.50 31.94 -15.95
N LYS A 311 9.45 31.58 -16.80
CA LYS A 311 9.74 32.30 -18.05
C LYS A 311 8.58 32.15 -19.03
N VAL A 312 8.57 32.99 -20.08
CA VAL A 312 7.49 32.99 -21.08
C VAL A 312 7.33 31.62 -21.76
N GLU A 313 8.42 30.96 -22.16
CA GLU A 313 8.34 29.64 -22.82
C GLU A 313 7.91 28.53 -21.85
N GLU A 314 8.39 28.58 -20.61
CA GLU A 314 7.97 27.68 -19.53
C GLU A 314 6.46 27.84 -19.23
N PHE A 315 5.97 29.08 -19.17
CA PHE A 315 4.54 29.39 -19.02
C PHE A 315 3.71 28.81 -20.17
N LYS A 316 4.14 29.00 -21.42
CA LYS A 316 3.46 28.45 -22.60
C LYS A 316 3.40 26.92 -22.54
N ALA A 317 4.51 26.28 -22.18
CA ALA A 317 4.57 24.83 -22.04
C ALA A 317 3.59 24.31 -20.98
N ILE A 318 3.49 24.98 -19.82
CA ILE A 318 2.53 24.59 -18.78
C ILE A 318 1.08 24.75 -19.27
N ILE A 319 0.74 25.87 -19.92
CA ILE A 319 -0.63 26.07 -20.46
C ILE A 319 -0.96 25.01 -21.51
N ASP A 320 -0.03 24.67 -22.40
CA ASP A 320 -0.23 23.63 -23.40
C ASP A 320 -0.44 22.25 -22.75
N LEU A 321 0.37 21.89 -21.75
CA LEU A 321 0.20 20.65 -21.00
C LEU A 321 -1.12 20.58 -20.25
N LEU A 322 -1.55 21.67 -19.61
CA LEU A 322 -2.85 21.75 -18.95
C LEU A 322 -3.99 21.55 -19.95
N GLU A 323 -3.88 22.14 -21.14
CA GLU A 323 -4.84 21.94 -22.23
C GLU A 323 -4.91 20.47 -22.67
N GLN A 324 -3.76 19.82 -22.82
CA GLN A 324 -3.67 18.38 -23.14
C GLN A 324 -4.26 17.47 -22.05
N CYS A 325 -4.39 17.95 -20.82
CA CYS A 325 -4.99 17.20 -19.71
C CYS A 325 -6.53 17.31 -19.68
N ILE A 326 -7.13 18.32 -20.32
CA ILE A 326 -8.60 18.53 -20.33
C ILE A 326 -9.40 17.27 -20.73
N PRO A 327 -9.00 16.45 -21.73
CA PRO A 327 -9.74 15.24 -22.10
C PRO A 327 -9.80 14.15 -21.02
N TYR A 328 -8.94 14.23 -19.99
CA TYR A 328 -8.95 13.32 -18.85
C TYR A 328 -9.95 13.75 -17.79
N GLU A 329 -10.32 15.03 -17.74
CA GLU A 329 -11.20 15.57 -16.72
C GLU A 329 -12.63 15.08 -16.89
N SER A 330 -13.14 14.48 -15.82
CA SER A 330 -14.50 13.98 -15.69
C SER A 330 -15.25 14.56 -14.48
N LEU A 331 -14.52 15.14 -13.53
CA LEU A 331 -15.07 15.72 -12.32
C LEU A 331 -15.35 17.20 -12.51
N GLU A 332 -16.60 17.58 -12.28
CA GLU A 332 -17.11 18.93 -12.48
C GLU A 332 -16.35 19.97 -11.64
N ASP A 333 -16.26 19.76 -10.32
CA ASP A 333 -15.71 20.74 -9.37
C ASP A 333 -14.27 21.12 -9.69
N TYR A 334 -13.44 20.13 -10.01
CA TYR A 334 -12.04 20.37 -10.35
C TYR A 334 -11.89 21.10 -11.68
N LEU A 335 -12.69 20.75 -12.69
CA LEU A 335 -12.65 21.44 -13.98
C LEU A 335 -13.21 22.86 -13.90
N GLU A 336 -14.18 23.10 -13.02
CA GLU A 336 -14.72 24.42 -12.74
C GLU A 336 -13.64 25.35 -12.17
N ILE A 337 -12.81 24.87 -11.24
CA ILE A 337 -11.65 25.62 -10.73
C ILE A 337 -10.74 26.05 -11.89
N HIS A 338 -10.43 25.13 -12.80
CA HIS A 338 -9.57 25.41 -13.95
C HIS A 338 -10.16 26.45 -14.92
N ALA A 339 -11.48 26.43 -15.10
CA ALA A 339 -12.20 27.35 -15.98
C ALA A 339 -12.37 28.76 -15.39
N THR A 340 -12.55 28.85 -14.07
CA THR A 340 -12.96 30.09 -13.37
C THR A 340 -11.77 30.91 -12.89
N PHE A 341 -10.76 30.29 -12.26
CA PHE A 341 -9.64 31.02 -11.65
C PHE A 341 -8.86 31.84 -12.67
N SER A 342 -8.63 33.13 -12.38
CA SER A 342 -7.88 34.02 -13.27
C SER A 342 -6.41 33.61 -13.33
N ILE A 343 -5.90 33.28 -14.52
CA ILE A 343 -4.47 33.04 -14.72
C ILE A 343 -3.87 34.32 -15.27
N SER A 344 -2.93 34.90 -14.55
CA SER A 344 -2.23 36.10 -14.97
C SER A 344 -1.23 35.75 -16.08
N PRO A 345 -1.40 36.23 -17.33
CA PRO A 345 -0.49 35.89 -18.42
C PRO A 345 0.73 36.82 -18.46
N PRO A 346 1.90 36.34 -18.90
CA PRO A 346 2.96 37.19 -19.44
C PRO A 346 2.49 37.98 -20.67
N ILE A 347 3.27 38.98 -21.08
CA ILE A 347 2.98 39.78 -22.28
C ILE A 347 2.82 38.83 -23.49
N HIS A 348 1.82 39.10 -24.33
CA HIS A 348 1.43 38.30 -25.51
C HIS A 348 0.89 36.88 -25.24
N CYS A 349 0.79 36.42 -23.99
CA CYS A 349 0.26 35.09 -23.66
C CYS A 349 -1.25 35.07 -23.36
N GLY A 350 -1.93 36.21 -23.40
CA GLY A 350 -3.35 36.33 -23.04
C GLY A 350 -4.28 35.45 -23.88
N LYS A 351 -4.03 35.34 -25.19
CA LYS A 351 -4.83 34.48 -26.09
C LYS A 351 -4.71 32.99 -25.74
N LEU A 352 -3.53 32.55 -25.29
CA LEU A 352 -3.31 31.15 -24.88
C LEU A 352 -4.16 30.80 -23.65
N VAL A 353 -4.14 31.67 -22.63
CA VAL A 353 -4.98 31.49 -21.43
C VAL A 353 -6.47 31.50 -21.77
N GLN A 354 -6.91 32.39 -22.66
CA GLN A 354 -8.30 32.44 -23.11
C GLN A 354 -8.72 31.16 -23.86
N SER A 355 -7.86 30.64 -24.75
CA SER A 355 -8.08 29.38 -25.45
C SER A 355 -8.24 28.21 -24.48
N TYR A 356 -7.28 28.06 -23.55
CA TYR A 356 -7.32 27.04 -22.51
C TYR A 356 -8.63 27.09 -21.70
N LYS A 357 -8.99 28.26 -21.18
CA LYS A 357 -10.23 28.44 -20.41
C LYS A 357 -11.49 28.14 -21.23
N SER A 358 -11.53 28.52 -22.50
CA SER A 358 -12.65 28.20 -23.38
C SER A 358 -12.80 26.70 -23.56
N LYS A 359 -11.68 25.96 -23.68
CA LYS A 359 -11.69 24.49 -23.78
C LYS A 359 -12.14 23.84 -22.47
N CYS A 360 -11.71 24.35 -21.31
CA CYS A 360 -12.24 23.91 -20.01
C CYS A 360 -13.76 24.09 -19.93
N LYS A 361 -14.28 25.28 -20.29
CA LYS A 361 -15.73 25.55 -20.29
C LYS A 361 -16.51 24.64 -21.25
N MET A 362 -15.95 24.36 -22.43
CA MET A 362 -16.55 23.44 -23.39
C MET A 362 -16.61 22.01 -22.84
N GLN A 363 -15.54 21.53 -22.20
CA GLN A 363 -15.54 20.22 -21.57
C GLN A 363 -16.51 20.16 -20.37
N LEU A 364 -16.56 21.22 -19.57
CA LEU A 364 -17.50 21.35 -18.46
C LEU A 364 -18.96 21.26 -18.93
N ALA A 365 -19.30 21.96 -20.03
CA ALA A 365 -20.62 21.87 -20.63
C ALA A 365 -20.96 20.44 -21.10
N LYS A 366 -19.99 19.71 -21.66
CA LYS A 366 -20.16 18.30 -22.06
C LYS A 366 -20.37 17.37 -20.88
N ILE A 367 -19.71 17.60 -19.75
CA ILE A 367 -19.91 16.82 -18.53
C ILE A 367 -21.32 17.06 -18.00
N LYS A 368 -21.72 18.34 -17.85
CA LYS A 368 -23.06 18.72 -17.38
C LYS A 368 -24.18 18.19 -18.28
N SER A 369 -23.99 18.17 -19.60
CA SER A 369 -25.02 17.65 -20.51
C SER A 369 -25.19 16.13 -20.41
N LYS A 370 -24.11 15.38 -20.16
CA LYS A 370 -24.18 13.92 -19.96
C LYS A 370 -24.91 13.55 -18.67
N VAL A 371 -24.69 14.30 -17.59
CA VAL A 371 -25.39 14.09 -16.32
C VAL A 371 -26.89 14.31 -16.48
N LYS A 372 -27.30 15.38 -17.19
CA LYS A 372 -28.72 15.64 -17.47
C LYS A 372 -29.39 14.52 -18.28
N GLN A 373 -28.73 14.03 -19.33
CA GLN A 373 -29.25 12.92 -20.15
C GLN A 373 -29.33 11.59 -19.39
N GLY A 374 -28.40 11.34 -18.45
CA GLY A 374 -28.48 10.16 -17.57
C GLY A 374 -29.67 10.21 -16.63
N ASN A 375 -29.92 11.36 -16.00
CA ASN A 375 -31.04 11.54 -15.08
C ASN A 375 -32.40 11.50 -15.79
N GLU A 376 -32.52 12.05 -17.00
CA GLU A 376 -33.76 11.96 -17.81
C GLU A 376 -34.10 10.51 -18.21
N HIS A 377 -33.08 9.65 -18.40
CA HIS A 377 -33.29 8.24 -18.68
C HIS A 377 -33.71 7.43 -17.44
N GLU A 378 -33.18 7.75 -16.26
CA GLU A 378 -33.59 7.10 -15.00
C GLU A 378 -35.00 7.54 -14.56
N GLU A 379 -35.37 8.81 -14.76
CA GLU A 379 -36.73 9.31 -14.48
C GLU A 379 -37.78 8.78 -15.46
N SER A 380 -37.38 8.28 -16.64
CA SER A 380 -38.29 7.67 -17.63
C SER A 380 -38.63 6.20 -17.35
N ILE A 381 -37.99 5.56 -16.36
CA ILE A 381 -38.31 4.19 -15.90
C ILE A 381 -39.16 4.24 -14.62
N VAL A 382 -40.14 5.15 -14.59
CA VAL A 382 -41.31 5.01 -13.71
C VAL A 382 -42.44 4.51 -14.59
N ILE A 383 -42.64 3.18 -14.59
CA ILE A 383 -43.76 2.54 -15.27
C ILE A 383 -45.01 2.91 -14.46
N ASP A 384 -45.92 3.66 -15.07
CA ASP A 384 -47.30 3.82 -14.58
C ASP A 384 -47.99 2.44 -14.56
N ASP A 385 -48.56 2.08 -13.41
CA ASP A 385 -49.43 0.90 -13.21
C ASP A 385 -50.71 0.94 -14.08
#